data_AF-A0A950EK68-F1
#
_entry.id   AF-A0A950EK68-F1
#
_cell.length_a   1.000
_cell.length_b   1.000
_cell.length_c   1.000
_cell.angle_alpha   90.00
_cell.angle_beta   90.00
_cell.angle_gamma   90.00
#
_symmetry.space_group_name_H-M   'P 1'
#
loop_
_entity.id
_entity.type
_entity.pdbx_description
1 polymer ?
#
loop_
_entity_poly.entity_id
_entity_poly.type
_entity_poly.pdbx_seq_one_letter_code
_entity_poly.pdbx_strand_id
1 'polypeptide(L)'
;MPFPDFPANPHAPTPDAQHSSIEEAREDAAEDGTRSILDLDHVSDFPEYCAVAPLDDEVLLDLYGTTTPTHEMVEQNMDFLEDVERGQGVYIVLYRDGQPDEIFSAGYSFD
;
A
#
# COMPACT_ATOMS: atom_id res chain seq x y z
N MET A 1 4.50 -25.00 8.78
CA MET A 1 4.59 -24.46 10.15
C MET A 1 3.23 -24.64 10.83
N PRO A 2 3.15 -24.81 12.16
CA PRO A 2 1.87 -24.74 12.86
C PRO A 2 1.24 -23.36 12.67
N PHE A 3 -0.09 -23.30 12.53
CA PHE A 3 -0.81 -22.03 12.48
C PHE A 3 -0.62 -21.28 13.82
N PRO A 4 -0.30 -19.98 13.80
CA PRO A 4 -0.15 -19.22 15.04
C PRO A 4 -1.51 -19.00 15.72
N ASP A 5 -1.51 -19.00 17.05
CA ASP A 5 -2.68 -18.61 17.83
C ASP A 5 -2.93 -17.10 17.69
N PHE A 6 -4.20 -16.72 17.45
CA PHE A 6 -4.62 -15.32 17.33
C PHE A 6 -5.50 -14.87 18.51
N PRO A 7 -5.31 -13.65 19.04
CA PRO A 7 -4.28 -12.66 18.64
C PRO A 7 -2.87 -13.11 19.05
N ALA A 8 -1.88 -12.74 18.24
CA ALA A 8 -0.49 -13.12 18.47
C ALA A 8 -0.03 -12.64 19.86
N ASN A 9 0.47 -13.57 20.68
CA ASN A 9 1.10 -13.24 21.97
C ASN A 9 2.61 -12.97 21.77
N PRO A 10 3.29 -12.26 22.68
CA PRO A 10 4.72 -11.94 22.56
C PRO A 10 5.68 -13.15 22.49
N HIS A 11 5.18 -14.35 22.78
CA HIS A 11 5.91 -15.61 22.70
C HIS A 11 5.49 -16.48 21.51
N ALA A 12 4.64 -15.95 20.61
CA ALA A 12 4.29 -16.64 19.38
C ALA A 12 5.56 -16.92 18.56
N PRO A 13 5.69 -18.12 17.98
CA PRO A 13 6.84 -18.43 17.13
C PRO A 13 6.83 -17.48 15.94
N THR A 14 7.84 -16.62 15.85
CA THR A 14 8.11 -15.80 14.66
C THR A 14 9.09 -16.54 13.76
N PRO A 15 9.00 -16.41 12.44
CA PRO A 15 9.92 -17.07 11.51
C PRO A 15 11.36 -16.51 11.57
N ASP A 16 11.67 -15.56 12.46
CA ASP A 16 12.88 -14.72 12.45
C ASP A 16 13.11 -14.01 11.09
N ALA A 17 14.06 -13.09 11.04
CA ALA A 17 14.45 -12.47 9.77
C ALA A 17 15.23 -13.49 8.94
N GLN A 18 14.70 -13.84 7.76
CA GLN A 18 15.36 -14.78 6.83
C GLN A 18 16.39 -14.09 5.93
N HIS A 19 16.29 -12.77 5.76
CA HIS A 19 17.15 -11.96 4.89
C HIS A 19 17.74 -10.78 5.66
N SER A 20 18.90 -10.30 5.24
CA SER A 20 19.61 -9.18 5.89
C SER A 20 19.24 -7.81 5.31
N SER A 21 18.58 -7.79 4.14
CA SER A 21 18.10 -6.59 3.48
C SER A 21 16.80 -6.82 2.71
N ILE A 22 16.14 -5.72 2.33
CA ILE A 22 14.97 -5.74 1.45
C ILE A 22 15.34 -6.29 0.06
N GLU A 23 16.50 -5.92 -0.46
CA GLU A 23 17.01 -6.39 -1.76
C GLU A 23 17.11 -7.92 -1.77
N GLU A 24 17.73 -8.51 -0.75
CA GLU A 24 17.86 -9.97 -0.63
C GLU A 24 16.50 -10.68 -0.55
N ALA A 25 15.53 -10.09 0.15
CA ALA A 25 14.18 -10.64 0.21
C ALA A 25 13.49 -10.60 -1.15
N ARG A 26 13.66 -9.52 -1.92
CA ARG A 26 13.12 -9.39 -3.28
C ARG A 26 13.81 -10.33 -4.26
N GLU A 27 15.13 -10.47 -4.17
CA GLU A 27 15.91 -11.40 -5.00
C GLU A 27 15.51 -12.86 -4.77
N ASP A 28 15.32 -13.26 -3.51
CA ASP A 28 14.89 -14.61 -3.14
C ASP A 28 13.44 -14.91 -3.59
N ALA A 29 12.58 -13.89 -3.57
CA ALA A 29 11.19 -14.00 -4.02
C ALA A 29 11.03 -13.92 -5.56
N ALA A 30 11.98 -13.31 -6.26
CA ALA A 30 11.98 -13.16 -7.72
C ALA A 30 10.63 -12.67 -8.29
N GLU A 31 10.07 -13.38 -9.28
CA GLU A 31 8.81 -13.02 -9.95
C GLU A 31 7.56 -13.26 -9.08
N ASP A 32 7.67 -14.07 -8.02
CA ASP A 32 6.57 -14.31 -7.07
C ASP A 32 6.35 -13.10 -6.14
N GLY A 33 7.39 -12.28 -5.95
CA GLY A 33 7.40 -11.11 -5.08
C GLY A 33 7.29 -11.45 -3.58
N THR A 34 7.59 -10.48 -2.74
CA THR A 34 7.75 -10.68 -1.29
C THR A 34 6.42 -10.82 -0.54
N ARG A 35 5.28 -10.65 -1.23
CA ARG A 35 3.93 -10.61 -0.63
C ARG A 35 3.82 -9.53 0.42
N SER A 36 4.57 -8.46 0.21
CA SER A 36 4.77 -7.37 1.17
C SER A 36 4.92 -6.07 0.40
N ILE A 37 4.72 -4.96 1.11
CA ILE A 37 4.93 -3.61 0.57
C ILE A 37 6.36 -3.39 0.06
N LEU A 38 7.30 -4.24 0.46
CA LEU A 38 8.69 -4.23 0.01
C LEU A 38 8.86 -4.38 -1.50
N ASP A 39 7.83 -4.89 -2.19
CA ASP A 39 7.81 -4.99 -3.65
C ASP A 39 7.65 -3.61 -4.33
N LEU A 40 7.16 -2.60 -3.62
CA LEU A 40 7.02 -1.23 -4.12
C LEU A 40 8.26 -0.41 -3.72
N ASP A 41 9.15 -0.09 -4.68
CA ASP A 41 10.50 0.41 -4.40
C ASP A 41 10.73 1.89 -4.74
N HIS A 42 9.79 2.55 -5.42
CA HIS A 42 9.87 3.97 -5.74
C HIS A 42 8.50 4.64 -5.85
N VAL A 43 8.52 5.98 -5.91
CA VAL A 43 7.35 6.80 -6.21
C VAL A 43 7.40 7.19 -7.68
N SER A 44 6.29 7.00 -8.40
CA SER A 44 6.14 7.39 -9.80
C SER A 44 5.08 8.48 -9.95
N ASP A 45 5.13 9.21 -11.06
CA ASP A 45 4.11 10.20 -11.43
C ASP A 45 2.86 9.54 -12.03
N PHE A 46 2.95 8.27 -12.44
CA PHE A 46 1.88 7.50 -13.06
C PHE A 46 1.92 6.04 -12.58
N PRO A 47 0.80 5.29 -12.68
CA PRO A 47 0.76 3.88 -12.29
C PRO A 47 1.82 3.05 -13.03
N GLU A 48 2.66 2.35 -12.26
CA GLU A 48 3.75 1.51 -12.76
C GLU A 48 3.93 0.30 -11.83
N TYR A 49 4.42 -0.82 -12.37
CA TYR A 49 4.78 -1.98 -11.56
C TYR A 49 5.89 -1.65 -10.56
N CYS A 50 5.78 -2.21 -9.36
CA CYS A 50 6.71 -2.00 -8.26
C CYS A 50 6.80 -0.53 -7.80
N ALA A 51 5.78 0.29 -8.09
CA ALA A 51 5.76 1.71 -7.76
C ALA A 51 4.51 2.12 -6.98
N VAL A 52 4.61 3.23 -6.26
CA VAL A 52 3.47 3.94 -5.67
C VAL A 52 3.25 5.24 -6.43
N ALA A 53 2.05 5.48 -6.95
CA ALA A 53 1.71 6.65 -7.76
C ALA A 53 0.57 7.47 -7.12
N PRO A 54 0.41 8.78 -7.42
CA PRO A 54 -0.74 9.52 -6.92
C PRO A 54 -2.03 8.94 -7.52
N LEU A 55 -3.11 8.89 -6.72
CA LEU A 55 -4.44 8.62 -7.27
C LEU A 55 -4.84 9.78 -8.20
N ASP A 56 -5.43 9.45 -9.35
CA ASP A 56 -5.79 10.43 -10.36
C ASP A 56 -6.85 11.43 -9.84
N ASP A 57 -6.70 12.71 -10.20
CA ASP A 57 -7.60 13.78 -9.80
C ASP A 57 -9.05 13.51 -10.25
N GLU A 58 -9.26 12.89 -11.42
CA GLU A 58 -10.59 12.51 -11.91
C GLU A 58 -11.23 11.48 -10.99
N VAL A 59 -10.47 10.48 -10.52
CA VAL A 59 -10.96 9.47 -9.57
C VAL A 59 -11.25 10.09 -8.20
N LEU A 60 -10.42 11.00 -7.73
CA LEU A 60 -10.66 11.74 -6.48
C LEU A 60 -11.95 12.58 -6.56
N LEU A 61 -12.15 13.26 -7.68
CA LEU A 61 -13.36 14.06 -7.94
C LEU A 61 -14.60 13.18 -8.03
N ASP A 62 -14.53 12.02 -8.69
CA ASP A 62 -15.66 11.12 -8.84
C ASP A 62 -16.06 10.47 -7.51
N LEU A 63 -15.09 10.07 -6.67
CA LEU A 63 -15.35 9.41 -5.39
C LEU A 63 -15.70 10.38 -4.27
N TYR A 64 -15.02 11.53 -4.20
CA TYR A 64 -15.08 12.43 -3.04
C TYR A 64 -15.61 13.83 -3.37
N GLY A 65 -15.76 14.17 -4.66
CA GLY A 65 -16.16 15.51 -5.11
C GLY A 65 -15.08 16.59 -4.95
N THR A 66 -13.84 16.20 -4.64
CA THR A 66 -12.71 17.11 -4.38
C THR A 66 -11.38 16.40 -4.63
N THR A 67 -10.35 17.15 -5.02
CA THR A 67 -8.95 16.66 -5.08
C THR A 67 -8.20 16.81 -3.75
N THR A 68 -8.89 17.28 -2.70
CA THR A 68 -8.33 17.49 -1.35
C THR A 68 -9.16 16.74 -0.30
N PRO A 69 -9.28 15.41 -0.41
CA PRO A 69 -10.14 14.64 0.49
C PRO A 69 -9.62 14.67 1.93
N THR A 70 -10.53 14.47 2.88
CA THR A 70 -10.18 14.30 4.30
C THR A 70 -9.95 12.82 4.62
N HIS A 71 -9.35 12.55 5.78
CA HIS A 71 -9.25 11.19 6.32
C HIS A 71 -10.60 10.47 6.33
N GLU A 72 -11.64 11.11 6.87
CA GLU A 72 -12.97 10.52 7.01
C GLU A 72 -13.59 10.16 5.65
N MET A 73 -13.33 10.94 4.59
CA MET A 73 -13.81 10.65 3.24
C MET A 73 -13.20 9.35 2.70
N VAL A 74 -11.88 9.20 2.83
CA VAL A 74 -11.15 8.01 2.34
C VAL A 74 -11.47 6.78 3.20
N GLU A 75 -11.62 6.94 4.51
CA GLU A 75 -12.01 5.84 5.41
C GLU A 75 -13.40 5.28 5.06
N GLN A 76 -14.33 6.13 4.61
CA GLN A 76 -15.70 5.74 4.27
C GLN A 76 -15.86 5.13 2.88
N ASN A 77 -14.96 5.45 1.95
CA ASN A 77 -15.02 4.96 0.57
C ASN A 77 -13.60 4.74 0.02
N MET A 78 -13.26 3.47 -0.21
CA MET A 78 -12.01 3.03 -0.82
C MET A 78 -12.23 2.28 -2.15
N ASP A 79 -13.33 2.58 -2.86
CA ASP A 79 -13.70 1.87 -4.10
C ASP A 79 -12.62 1.99 -5.19
N PHE A 80 -11.74 3.00 -5.14
CA PHE A 80 -10.57 3.10 -6.02
C PHE A 80 -9.65 1.87 -5.96
N LEU A 81 -9.67 1.10 -4.87
CA LEU A 81 -8.86 -0.12 -4.73
C LEU A 81 -9.30 -1.23 -5.69
N GLU A 82 -10.52 -1.17 -6.24
CA GLU A 82 -10.97 -2.14 -7.24
C GLU A 82 -10.20 -2.04 -8.55
N ASP A 83 -9.66 -0.86 -8.86
CA ASP A 83 -8.91 -0.56 -10.09
C ASP A 83 -7.39 -0.67 -9.91
N VAL A 84 -6.89 -0.84 -8.68
CA VAL A 84 -5.45 -1.00 -8.42
C VAL A 84 -5.01 -2.42 -8.78
N GLU A 85 -4.05 -2.55 -9.69
CA GLU A 85 -3.51 -3.85 -10.08
C GLU A 85 -2.50 -4.40 -9.06
N ARG A 86 -2.23 -5.71 -9.16
CA ARG A 86 -1.14 -6.34 -8.41
C ARG A 86 0.22 -5.78 -8.80
N GLY A 87 1.07 -5.59 -7.80
CA GLY A 87 2.36 -4.94 -7.96
C GLY A 87 2.26 -3.42 -8.10
N GLN A 88 1.09 -2.82 -7.88
CA GLN A 88 0.91 -1.36 -7.90
C GLN A 88 0.47 -0.85 -6.53
N GLY A 89 0.89 0.37 -6.22
CA GLY A 89 0.37 1.15 -5.11
C GLY A 89 -0.12 2.52 -5.55
N VAL A 90 -1.02 3.06 -4.76
CA VAL A 90 -1.50 4.44 -4.88
C VAL A 90 -1.30 5.18 -3.56
N TYR A 91 -1.13 6.49 -3.66
CA TYR A 91 -1.19 7.39 -2.51
C TYR A 91 -2.17 8.54 -2.73
N ILE A 92 -2.74 9.02 -1.61
CA ILE A 92 -3.62 10.18 -1.57
C ILE A 92 -3.08 11.12 -0.49
N VAL A 93 -2.93 12.40 -0.83
CA VAL A 93 -2.65 13.45 0.17
C VAL A 93 -3.97 13.87 0.80
N LEU A 94 -4.07 13.67 2.12
CA LEU A 94 -5.26 14.01 2.89
C LEU A 94 -5.13 15.39 3.51
N TYR A 95 -6.25 16.08 3.61
CA TYR A 95 -6.31 17.46 4.07
C TYR A 95 -7.12 17.60 5.37
N ARG A 96 -6.66 18.52 6.22
CA ARG A 96 -7.36 19.00 7.42
C ARG A 96 -7.31 20.53 7.42
N ASP A 97 -8.46 21.17 7.61
CA ASP A 97 -8.57 22.64 7.60
C ASP A 97 -7.94 23.33 6.37
N GLY A 98 -8.02 22.67 5.21
CA GLY A 98 -7.48 23.17 3.94
C GLY A 98 -5.95 23.10 3.81
N GLN A 99 -5.27 22.34 4.68
CA GLN A 99 -3.83 22.07 4.59
C GLN A 99 -3.56 20.56 4.49
N PRO A 100 -2.52 20.14 3.75
CA PRO A 100 -2.05 18.75 3.78
C PRO A 100 -1.69 18.33 5.21
N ASP A 101 -2.18 17.17 5.65
CA ASP A 101 -2.04 16.69 7.03
C ASP A 101 -1.53 15.24 7.09
N GLU A 102 -1.95 14.38 6.15
CA GLU A 102 -1.61 12.95 6.14
C GLU A 102 -1.37 12.45 4.70
N ILE A 103 -0.63 11.35 4.56
CA ILE A 103 -0.56 10.57 3.31
C ILE A 103 -1.20 9.22 3.61
N PHE A 104 -2.22 8.88 2.84
CA PHE A 104 -2.78 7.54 2.81
C PHE A 104 -2.13 6.76 1.66
N SER A 105 -1.71 5.52 1.91
CA SER A 105 -1.12 4.64 0.89
C SER A 105 -1.80 3.28 0.93
N ALA A 106 -2.13 2.75 -0.23
CA ALA A 106 -2.73 1.44 -0.36
C ALA A 106 -2.40 0.81 -1.72
N GLY A 107 -2.57 -0.49 -1.83
CA GLY A 107 -2.32 -1.23 -3.05
C GLY A 107 -2.13 -2.72 -2.78
N TYR A 108 -1.73 -3.45 -3.81
CA TYR A 108 -1.51 -4.88 -3.74
C TYR A 108 -0.08 -5.20 -4.15
N SER A 109 0.65 -5.88 -3.27
CA SER A 109 1.89 -6.55 -3.65
C SER A 109 1.61 -7.76 -4.55
N PHE A 110 2.61 -8.62 -4.74
CA PHE A 110 2.44 -9.90 -5.42
C PHE A 110 1.91 -11.00 -4.48
N ASP A 111 1.61 -12.17 -5.05
CA ASP A 111 0.82 -13.28 -4.47
C ASP A 111 1.60 -14.32 -3.68
#